data_AF-A0A6I1VPN8-F1
#
_entry.id   AF-A0A6I1VPN8-F1
#
_cell.length_a   1.000
_cell.length_b   1.000
_cell.length_c   1.000
_cell.angle_alpha   90.00
_cell.angle_beta   90.00
_cell.angle_gamma   90.00
#
_symmetry.space_group_name_H-M   'P 1'
#
loop_
_entity.id
_entity.type
_entity.pdbx_description
1 polymer ?
#
loop_
_entity_poly.entity_id
_entity_poly.type
_entity_poly.pdbx_seq_one_letter_code
_entity_poly.pdbx_strand_id
1 'polypeptide(L)'
;MKLNRRNLDTLTNLVAKPTYLGSDTRQGIAHIGVGGFHRAHQAYYTDALMNRGQDLDWSICGIGLRGEDRKVRDALAGQDYLYTLFELGDSDDTQSRIIGSISGMLLAEDGINALIDKLASPAIRIVSLTITEGGYCIDDSSGEFMSALPQIQHDLTHPEAPTTVFGVLCAALARRQASGIRGFTLMSCDNLPHNGAVARKALLAFAALRGAELHDWIAANVSFPNAMVDRITPMTSNAHRLQLHDQLGIDDAWPVVCEPFIQWVLEDKFACGRPAWETVGVQLTDDVTPYEEMKIKLLNGSHLALTYLGFLKGYRFVHETMGDPLFVTYMRAYMDQDVTPQLAPVPGIDLTAYKNTLVERFSNQAIADQLERVCSDGSSKLPKFTVPAINRLISDGGELKRAALVVAAWALYLKGVDENGLHYAIPDPRAEFCQALVADDELIVQRLLSVEEIFGGAIPRSAEFVAAFEWCLNSLRDVGVSKTLENLLHL
;
A
#
# COMPACT_ATOMS: atom_id res chain seq x y z
N MET A 1 -8.09 -14.10 26.89
CA MET A 1 -9.52 -14.34 26.54
C MET A 1 -9.66 -14.35 25.02
N LYS A 2 -10.12 -15.45 24.42
CA LYS A 2 -10.33 -15.55 22.96
C LYS A 2 -11.31 -14.50 22.46
N LEU A 3 -10.91 -13.73 21.46
CA LEU A 3 -11.81 -12.82 20.76
C LEU A 3 -12.83 -13.62 19.93
N ASN A 4 -14.10 -13.41 20.21
CA ASN A 4 -15.28 -13.86 19.46
C ASN A 4 -16.51 -13.13 20.04
N ARG A 5 -17.68 -13.27 19.39
CA ARG A 5 -18.91 -12.60 19.83
C ARG A 5 -19.33 -12.99 21.24
N ARG A 6 -19.19 -14.26 21.61
CA ARG A 6 -19.57 -14.79 22.94
C ARG A 6 -18.79 -14.13 24.07
N ASN A 7 -17.52 -13.78 23.83
CA ASN A 7 -16.62 -13.28 24.85
C ASN A 7 -16.52 -11.74 24.90
N LEU A 8 -17.17 -11.00 23.99
CA LEU A 8 -17.09 -9.53 23.90
C LEU A 8 -17.34 -8.81 25.23
N ASP A 9 -18.39 -9.20 25.95
CA ASP A 9 -18.76 -8.58 27.23
C ASP A 9 -17.77 -8.91 28.36
N THR A 10 -16.97 -9.97 28.19
CA THR A 10 -15.95 -10.39 29.16
C THR A 10 -14.56 -9.80 28.89
N LEU A 11 -14.36 -9.13 27.76
CA LEU A 11 -13.11 -8.43 27.46
C LEU A 11 -12.94 -7.18 28.34
N THR A 12 -11.69 -6.78 28.56
CA THR A 12 -11.34 -5.57 29.29
C THR A 12 -12.07 -4.32 28.78
N ASN A 13 -12.35 -3.37 29.68
CA ASN A 13 -12.92 -2.07 29.32
C ASN A 13 -11.88 -1.10 28.74
N LEU A 14 -10.60 -1.49 28.72
CA LEU A 14 -9.52 -0.73 28.08
C LEU A 14 -9.58 -0.79 26.54
N VAL A 15 -10.42 -1.66 25.98
CA VAL A 15 -10.60 -1.80 24.53
C VAL A 15 -12.02 -1.39 24.16
N ALA A 16 -12.15 -0.45 23.21
CA ALA A 16 -13.45 -0.04 22.71
C ALA A 16 -14.13 -1.19 21.94
N LYS A 17 -15.44 -1.35 22.14
CA LYS A 17 -16.24 -2.45 21.55
C LYS A 17 -17.27 -1.85 20.59
N PRO A 18 -17.59 -2.50 19.45
CA PRO A 18 -18.56 -1.94 18.54
C PRO A 18 -19.97 -1.98 19.14
N THR A 19 -20.65 -0.82 19.16
CA THR A 19 -21.96 -0.63 19.79
C THR A 19 -23.12 -1.17 18.95
N TYR A 20 -22.85 -1.47 17.68
CA TYR A 20 -23.84 -1.85 16.67
C TYR A 20 -23.91 -3.36 16.40
N LEU A 21 -23.14 -4.19 17.10
CA LEU A 21 -23.12 -5.64 16.84
C LEU A 21 -24.46 -6.35 17.10
N GLY A 22 -25.34 -5.75 17.92
CA GLY A 22 -26.73 -6.21 18.10
C GLY A 22 -27.69 -5.76 16.98
N SER A 23 -27.23 -4.92 16.05
CA SER A 23 -28.01 -4.39 14.94
C SER A 23 -27.87 -5.25 13.68
N ASP A 24 -28.78 -5.04 12.73
CA ASP A 24 -28.86 -5.82 11.50
C ASP A 24 -27.97 -5.24 10.40
N THR A 25 -26.65 -5.47 10.48
CA THR A 25 -25.72 -5.00 9.44
C THR A 25 -25.91 -5.74 8.12
N ARG A 26 -25.77 -5.04 6.99
CA ARG A 26 -25.79 -5.62 5.64
C ARG A 26 -24.54 -5.24 4.87
N GLN A 27 -24.14 -6.08 3.91
CA GLN A 27 -22.95 -5.84 3.10
C GLN A 27 -23.24 -4.83 1.99
N GLY A 28 -22.42 -3.79 1.90
CA GLY A 28 -22.44 -2.78 0.84
C GLY A 28 -21.11 -2.67 0.08
N ILE A 29 -20.04 -3.21 0.67
CA ILE A 29 -18.67 -3.14 0.15
C ILE A 29 -18.14 -4.56 -0.02
N ALA A 30 -17.50 -4.83 -1.16
CA ALA A 30 -16.60 -5.96 -1.30
C ALA A 30 -15.15 -5.44 -1.34
N HIS A 31 -14.25 -6.01 -0.55
CA HIS A 31 -12.85 -5.59 -0.51
C HIS A 31 -11.93 -6.69 -1.00
N ILE A 32 -11.16 -6.43 -2.07
CA ILE A 32 -10.20 -7.38 -2.65
C ILE A 32 -8.81 -7.08 -2.07
N GLY A 33 -8.22 -8.11 -1.43
CA GLY A 33 -6.94 -7.99 -0.72
C GLY A 33 -7.15 -7.64 0.76
N VAL A 34 -7.56 -8.60 1.59
CA VAL A 34 -7.82 -8.34 3.02
C VAL A 34 -6.50 -8.34 3.81
N GLY A 35 -5.73 -7.26 3.65
CA GLY A 35 -4.44 -7.07 4.33
C GLY A 35 -4.53 -6.39 5.69
N GLY A 36 -3.36 -6.04 6.24
CA GLY A 36 -3.26 -5.18 7.43
C GLY A 36 -3.83 -3.79 7.17
N PHE A 37 -3.38 -3.13 6.10
CA PHE A 37 -3.76 -1.75 5.79
C PHE A 37 -5.28 -1.58 5.67
N HIS A 38 -5.97 -2.46 4.95
CA HIS A 38 -7.43 -2.44 4.84
C HIS A 38 -8.12 -2.44 6.21
N ARG A 39 -7.68 -3.37 7.08
CA ARG A 39 -8.24 -3.53 8.43
C ARG A 39 -7.94 -2.34 9.34
N ALA A 40 -6.77 -1.73 9.20
CA ALA A 40 -6.39 -0.54 9.96
C ALA A 40 -7.02 0.76 9.44
N HIS A 41 -7.53 0.80 8.21
CA HIS A 41 -7.91 2.04 7.53
C HIS A 41 -9.37 2.07 7.06
N GLN A 42 -9.72 1.42 5.93
CA GLN A 42 -11.08 1.51 5.40
C GLN A 42 -12.10 0.82 6.31
N ALA A 43 -11.74 -0.35 6.86
CA ALA A 43 -12.58 -1.06 7.79
C ALA A 43 -12.71 -0.30 9.13
N TYR A 44 -11.67 0.42 9.55
CA TYR A 44 -11.71 1.31 10.71
C TYR A 44 -12.72 2.45 10.53
N TYR A 45 -12.64 3.21 9.43
CA TYR A 45 -13.58 4.31 9.19
C TYR A 45 -15.01 3.82 9.06
N THR A 46 -15.22 2.68 8.38
CA THR A 46 -16.54 2.06 8.25
C THR A 46 -17.09 1.62 9.61
N ASP A 47 -16.26 1.04 10.48
CA ASP A 47 -16.65 0.67 11.83
C ASP A 47 -16.96 1.90 12.70
N ALA A 48 -16.13 2.95 12.63
CA ALA A 48 -16.33 4.20 13.35
C ALA A 48 -17.68 4.83 13.00
N LEU A 49 -18.09 4.76 11.72
CA LEU A 49 -19.38 5.24 11.25
C LEU A 49 -20.54 4.42 11.79
N MET A 50 -20.42 3.08 11.73
CA MET A 50 -21.43 2.17 12.27
C MET A 50 -21.65 2.35 13.78
N ASN A 51 -20.61 2.70 14.55
CA ASN A 51 -20.74 3.02 15.98
C ASN A 51 -21.60 4.25 16.28
N ARG A 52 -21.81 5.12 15.29
CA ARG A 52 -22.76 6.25 15.39
C ARG A 52 -24.19 5.85 15.04
N GLY A 53 -24.45 4.57 14.78
CA GLY A 53 -25.75 4.05 14.35
C GLY A 53 -26.11 4.42 12.91
N GLN A 54 -25.11 4.77 12.07
CA GLN A 54 -25.29 5.20 10.70
C GLN A 54 -24.80 4.11 9.72
N ASP A 55 -25.38 4.06 8.53
CA ASP A 55 -24.86 3.31 7.38
C ASP A 55 -24.54 1.83 7.66
N LEU A 56 -25.38 1.19 8.49
CA LEU A 56 -25.25 -0.23 8.87
C LEU A 56 -25.36 -1.18 7.67
N ASP A 57 -25.82 -0.70 6.52
CA ASP A 57 -25.90 -1.41 5.25
C ASP A 57 -24.60 -1.41 4.43
N TRP A 58 -23.49 -0.93 5.02
CA TRP A 58 -22.17 -0.84 4.39
C TRP A 58 -21.11 -1.77 4.98
N SER A 59 -21.52 -2.89 5.56
CA SER A 59 -20.57 -3.92 6.00
C SER A 59 -19.74 -4.44 4.84
N ILE A 60 -18.55 -4.93 5.17
CA ILE A 60 -17.54 -5.37 4.22
C ILE A 60 -17.57 -6.89 4.09
N CYS A 61 -17.63 -7.36 2.84
CA CYS A 61 -17.26 -8.71 2.46
C CYS A 61 -15.81 -8.70 1.97
N GLY A 62 -14.91 -9.33 2.70
CA GLY A 62 -13.55 -9.56 2.24
C GLY A 62 -13.52 -10.52 1.04
N ILE A 63 -12.55 -10.35 0.15
CA ILE A 63 -12.32 -11.17 -1.02
C ILE A 63 -10.83 -11.50 -1.10
N GLY A 64 -10.50 -12.79 -1.07
CA GLY A 64 -9.14 -13.32 -1.28
C GLY A 64 -9.02 -13.97 -2.65
N LEU A 65 -7.97 -13.59 -3.40
CA LEU A 65 -7.67 -14.15 -4.72
C LEU A 65 -6.41 -15.03 -4.71
N ARG A 66 -5.67 -15.05 -3.60
CA ARG A 66 -4.39 -15.74 -3.45
C ARG A 66 -4.50 -16.83 -2.38
N GLY A 67 -3.66 -17.86 -2.46
CA GLY A 67 -3.71 -18.98 -1.51
C GLY A 67 -3.38 -18.58 -0.06
N GLU A 68 -2.53 -17.57 0.10
CA GLU A 68 -2.18 -16.98 1.39
C GLU A 68 -3.36 -16.32 2.11
N ASP A 69 -4.40 -15.92 1.38
CA ASP A 69 -5.61 -15.29 1.94
C ASP A 69 -6.42 -16.27 2.79
N ARG A 70 -6.22 -17.60 2.61
CA ARG A 70 -6.90 -18.63 3.40
C ARG A 70 -6.64 -18.47 4.90
N LYS A 71 -5.39 -18.16 5.26
CA LYS A 71 -5.04 -17.93 6.67
C LYS A 71 -5.82 -16.75 7.24
N VAL A 72 -6.05 -15.69 6.45
CA VAL A 72 -6.79 -14.48 6.89
C VAL A 72 -8.22 -14.86 7.14
N ARG A 73 -8.84 -15.54 6.17
CA ARG A 73 -10.22 -16.01 6.25
C ARG A 73 -10.42 -16.87 7.47
N ASP A 74 -9.59 -17.90 7.67
CA ASP A 74 -9.75 -18.86 8.77
C ASP A 74 -9.58 -18.19 10.15
N ALA A 75 -8.60 -17.28 10.28
CA ALA A 75 -8.38 -16.52 11.51
C ALA A 75 -9.57 -15.62 11.85
N LEU A 76 -10.08 -14.86 10.87
CA LEU A 76 -11.23 -13.97 11.07
C LEU A 76 -12.52 -14.77 11.32
N ALA A 77 -12.77 -15.82 10.53
CA ALA A 77 -13.95 -16.68 10.70
C ALA A 77 -13.99 -17.34 12.09
N GLY A 78 -12.84 -17.77 12.62
CA GLY A 78 -12.71 -18.30 13.98
C GLY A 78 -12.95 -17.27 15.10
N GLN A 79 -13.22 -16.01 14.75
CA GLN A 79 -13.51 -14.89 15.66
C GLN A 79 -14.82 -14.19 15.30
N ASP A 80 -15.71 -14.86 14.55
CA ASP A 80 -16.97 -14.26 14.05
C ASP A 80 -16.73 -13.00 13.21
N TYR A 81 -15.62 -12.96 12.47
CA TYR A 81 -15.08 -11.84 11.70
C TYR A 81 -14.69 -10.59 12.51
N LEU A 82 -14.62 -10.72 13.84
CA LEU A 82 -14.03 -9.69 14.70
C LEU A 82 -12.51 -9.77 14.69
N TYR A 83 -11.87 -8.62 14.83
CA TYR A 83 -10.44 -8.50 15.10
C TYR A 83 -10.16 -7.27 15.94
N THR A 84 -8.99 -7.25 16.57
CA THR A 84 -8.50 -6.12 17.36
C THR A 84 -7.64 -5.22 16.48
N LEU A 85 -7.99 -3.95 16.42
CA LEU A 85 -7.10 -2.89 15.98
C LEU A 85 -6.33 -2.39 17.20
N PHE A 86 -5.01 -2.53 17.15
CA PHE A 86 -4.10 -2.26 18.24
C PHE A 86 -3.18 -1.10 17.84
N GLU A 87 -3.52 0.11 18.29
CA GLU A 87 -2.66 1.27 18.09
C GLU A 87 -1.43 1.18 18.98
N LEU A 88 -0.26 1.38 18.39
CA LEU A 88 1.02 1.46 19.08
C LEU A 88 1.70 2.79 18.76
N GLY A 89 2.04 3.53 19.80
CA GLY A 89 2.66 4.84 19.77
C GLY A 89 3.43 5.09 21.05
N ASP A 90 4.40 6.00 21.00
CA ASP A 90 5.21 6.36 22.17
C ASP A 90 4.47 7.29 23.14
N SER A 91 3.32 7.82 22.73
CA SER A 91 2.41 8.66 23.52
C SER A 91 1.29 7.86 24.16
N ASP A 92 0.73 8.37 25.27
CA ASP A 92 -0.37 7.74 26.01
C ASP A 92 -1.74 7.81 25.29
N ASP A 93 -1.81 8.38 24.09
CA ASP A 93 -3.06 8.62 23.34
C ASP A 93 -3.48 7.45 22.43
N THR A 94 -2.75 6.33 22.46
CA THR A 94 -3.09 5.12 21.69
C THR A 94 -4.41 4.52 22.13
N GLN A 95 -5.25 4.11 21.17
CA GLN A 95 -6.51 3.41 21.44
C GLN A 95 -6.56 2.05 20.77
N SER A 96 -6.90 1.02 21.55
CA SER A 96 -7.23 -0.29 21.02
C SER A 96 -8.74 -0.45 20.89
N ARG A 97 -9.20 -1.07 19.80
CA ARG A 97 -10.62 -1.37 19.62
C ARG A 97 -10.87 -2.69 18.92
N ILE A 98 -11.98 -3.32 19.26
CA ILE A 98 -12.53 -4.40 18.45
C ILE A 98 -13.23 -3.79 17.24
N ILE A 99 -12.98 -4.35 16.06
CA ILE A 99 -13.62 -3.98 14.79
C ILE A 99 -14.57 -5.10 14.37
N GLY A 100 -15.76 -4.73 13.91
CA GLY A 100 -16.81 -5.63 13.42
C GLY A 100 -17.39 -5.26 12.05
N SER A 101 -16.77 -4.32 11.32
CA SER A 101 -17.28 -3.86 10.02
C SER A 101 -17.14 -4.91 8.91
N ILE A 102 -16.24 -5.88 9.07
CA ILE A 102 -16.11 -7.05 8.19
C ILE A 102 -17.06 -8.15 8.71
N SER A 103 -17.95 -8.64 7.85
CA SER A 103 -18.97 -9.64 8.21
C SER A 103 -18.81 -10.99 7.49
N GLY A 104 -17.84 -11.09 6.59
CA GLY A 104 -17.58 -12.30 5.82
C GLY A 104 -16.32 -12.15 4.97
N MET A 105 -15.76 -13.27 4.51
CA MET A 105 -14.69 -13.28 3.53
C MET A 105 -14.81 -14.50 2.61
N LEU A 106 -14.77 -14.26 1.30
CA LEU A 106 -14.81 -15.29 0.25
C LEU A 106 -13.43 -15.48 -0.36
N LEU A 107 -13.11 -16.71 -0.74
CA LEU A 107 -11.85 -17.06 -1.41
C LEU A 107 -12.15 -17.57 -2.82
N ALA A 108 -11.37 -17.13 -3.80
CA ALA A 108 -11.51 -17.60 -5.19
C ALA A 108 -11.38 -19.13 -5.30
N GLU A 109 -10.45 -19.71 -4.54
CA GLU A 109 -10.19 -21.17 -4.48
C GLU A 109 -11.34 -22.00 -3.91
N ASP A 110 -12.22 -21.41 -3.08
CA ASP A 110 -13.39 -22.10 -2.52
C ASP A 110 -14.59 -22.06 -3.50
N GLY A 111 -14.55 -21.18 -4.51
CA GLY A 111 -15.58 -21.10 -5.56
C GLY A 111 -15.66 -19.73 -6.24
N ILE A 112 -15.06 -19.62 -7.42
CA ILE A 112 -15.02 -18.37 -8.19
C ILE A 112 -16.41 -17.83 -8.56
N ASN A 113 -17.38 -18.71 -8.82
CA ASN A 113 -18.75 -18.28 -9.15
C ASN A 113 -19.45 -17.61 -7.97
N ALA A 114 -19.27 -18.12 -6.74
CA ALA A 114 -19.85 -17.52 -5.54
C ALA A 114 -19.26 -16.12 -5.28
N LEU A 115 -17.98 -15.95 -5.58
CA LEU A 115 -17.29 -14.66 -5.53
C LEU A 115 -17.86 -13.69 -6.58
N ILE A 116 -17.98 -14.12 -7.84
CA ILE A 116 -18.56 -13.31 -8.91
C ILE A 116 -20.03 -12.95 -8.58
N ASP A 117 -20.82 -13.88 -8.05
CA ASP A 117 -22.19 -13.63 -7.60
C ASP A 117 -22.26 -12.60 -6.48
N LYS A 118 -21.33 -12.67 -5.52
CA LYS A 118 -21.21 -11.66 -4.46
C LYS A 118 -20.96 -10.27 -5.05
N LEU A 119 -19.98 -10.13 -5.95
CA LEU A 119 -19.66 -8.86 -6.59
C LEU A 119 -20.80 -8.36 -7.52
N ALA A 120 -21.54 -9.28 -8.14
CA ALA A 120 -22.67 -8.97 -8.99
C ALA A 120 -23.95 -8.63 -8.21
N SER A 121 -24.01 -8.91 -6.90
CA SER A 121 -25.15 -8.61 -6.05
C SER A 121 -25.48 -7.10 -6.05
N PRO A 122 -26.77 -6.71 -6.19
CA PRO A 122 -27.15 -5.30 -6.18
C PRO A 122 -26.87 -4.60 -4.84
N ALA A 123 -26.71 -5.37 -3.75
CA ALA A 123 -26.32 -4.83 -2.45
C ALA A 123 -24.88 -4.30 -2.44
N ILE A 124 -23.97 -4.93 -3.21
CA ILE A 124 -22.60 -4.45 -3.37
C ILE A 124 -22.59 -3.25 -4.33
N ARG A 125 -22.22 -2.10 -3.75
CA ARG A 125 -22.22 -0.78 -4.40
C ARG A 125 -20.80 -0.24 -4.58
N ILE A 126 -19.86 -0.72 -3.77
CA ILE A 126 -18.43 -0.44 -3.87
C ILE A 126 -17.65 -1.75 -3.91
N VAL A 127 -16.72 -1.85 -4.85
CA VAL A 127 -15.61 -2.80 -4.79
C VAL A 127 -14.34 -2.00 -4.51
N SER A 128 -13.65 -2.33 -3.43
CA SER A 128 -12.44 -1.62 -3.00
C SER A 128 -11.21 -2.52 -3.08
N LEU A 129 -10.02 -1.93 -3.27
CA LEU A 129 -8.79 -2.65 -3.57
C LEU A 129 -7.65 -2.28 -2.62
N THR A 130 -6.97 -3.27 -2.06
CA THR A 130 -5.57 -3.15 -1.62
C THR A 130 -4.76 -4.33 -2.20
N ILE A 131 -4.47 -4.23 -3.49
CA ILE A 131 -3.85 -5.30 -4.30
C ILE A 131 -2.35 -5.08 -4.53
N THR A 132 -1.72 -4.17 -3.78
CA THR A 132 -0.32 -3.72 -3.87
C THR A 132 -0.02 -2.85 -5.08
N GLU A 133 1.08 -2.11 -5.01
CA GLU A 133 1.51 -1.16 -6.04
C GLU A 133 1.72 -1.83 -7.42
N GLY A 134 2.17 -3.09 -7.44
CA GLY A 134 2.34 -3.89 -8.66
C GLY A 134 1.07 -4.61 -9.16
N GLY A 135 -0.04 -4.55 -8.42
CA GLY A 135 -1.26 -5.32 -8.73
C GLY A 135 -2.05 -4.84 -9.97
N TYR A 136 -1.72 -3.66 -10.50
CA TYR A 136 -2.47 -3.01 -11.58
C TYR A 136 -2.01 -3.40 -12.99
N CYS A 137 -0.88 -4.09 -13.13
CA CYS A 137 -0.33 -4.53 -14.43
C CYS A 137 -0.22 -3.39 -15.46
N ILE A 138 0.09 -2.17 -15.00
CA ILE A 138 0.44 -1.03 -15.85
C ILE A 138 1.95 -0.87 -15.79
N ASP A 139 2.57 -0.80 -16.96
CA ASP A 139 3.97 -0.38 -17.09
C ASP A 139 4.02 1.15 -16.96
N ASP A 140 4.70 1.67 -15.94
CA ASP A 140 4.74 3.12 -15.69
C ASP A 140 5.52 3.90 -16.77
N SER A 141 6.39 3.22 -17.51
CA SER A 141 7.23 3.87 -18.52
C SER A 141 6.46 4.17 -19.80
N SER A 142 5.68 3.19 -20.28
CA SER A 142 4.84 3.29 -21.47
C SER A 142 3.41 3.73 -21.13
N GLY A 143 2.99 3.53 -19.88
CA GLY A 143 1.62 3.61 -19.43
C GLY A 143 0.77 2.42 -19.89
N GLU A 144 1.30 1.45 -20.64
CA GLU A 144 0.49 0.41 -21.26
C GLU A 144 0.11 -0.71 -20.28
N PHE A 145 -1.03 -1.34 -20.54
CA PHE A 145 -1.45 -2.51 -19.79
C PHE A 145 -0.68 -3.75 -20.25
N MET A 146 -0.11 -4.49 -19.31
CA MET A 146 0.75 -5.65 -19.54
C MET A 146 -0.07 -6.89 -19.95
N SER A 147 -0.71 -6.82 -21.11
CA SER A 147 -1.62 -7.84 -21.61
C SER A 147 -0.98 -9.21 -21.84
N ALA A 148 0.34 -9.26 -22.09
CA ALA A 148 1.08 -10.48 -22.34
C ALA A 148 1.33 -11.35 -21.08
N LEU A 149 1.00 -10.86 -19.88
CA LEU A 149 1.19 -11.61 -18.65
C LEU A 149 0.39 -12.93 -18.66
N PRO A 150 0.98 -14.08 -18.24
CA PRO A 150 0.33 -15.38 -18.32
C PRO A 150 -1.05 -15.44 -17.65
N GLN A 151 -1.18 -14.83 -16.47
CA GLN A 151 -2.44 -14.76 -15.72
C GLN A 151 -3.50 -13.90 -16.42
N ILE A 152 -3.09 -12.88 -17.19
CA ILE A 152 -4.01 -12.07 -17.99
C ILE A 152 -4.50 -12.87 -19.19
N GLN A 153 -3.59 -13.57 -19.89
CA GLN A 153 -3.94 -14.45 -21.00
C GLN A 153 -4.87 -15.60 -20.59
N HIS A 154 -4.65 -16.15 -19.39
CA HIS A 154 -5.54 -17.13 -18.79
C HIS A 154 -6.97 -16.58 -18.67
N ASP A 155 -7.15 -15.41 -18.05
CA ASP A 155 -8.47 -14.83 -17.82
C ASP A 155 -9.19 -14.36 -19.09
N LEU A 156 -8.44 -14.05 -20.15
CA LEU A 156 -9.00 -13.80 -21.48
C LEU A 156 -9.53 -15.08 -22.13
N THR A 157 -8.81 -16.19 -21.94
CA THR A 157 -9.18 -17.50 -22.51
C THR A 157 -10.28 -18.18 -21.70
N HIS A 158 -10.33 -17.96 -20.38
CA HIS A 158 -11.24 -18.65 -19.45
C HIS A 158 -12.06 -17.63 -18.64
N PRO A 159 -12.91 -16.82 -19.30
CA PRO A 159 -13.61 -15.70 -18.67
C PRO A 159 -14.62 -16.07 -17.58
N GLU A 160 -15.06 -17.33 -17.55
CA GLU A 160 -15.94 -17.92 -16.54
C GLU A 160 -15.20 -18.45 -15.30
N ALA A 161 -13.88 -18.61 -15.40
CA ALA A 161 -13.02 -19.07 -14.32
C ALA A 161 -11.80 -18.14 -14.13
N PRO A 162 -12.00 -16.82 -13.96
CA PRO A 162 -10.90 -15.88 -13.84
C PRO A 162 -10.11 -16.08 -12.54
N THR A 163 -8.84 -15.71 -12.59
CA THR A 163 -7.89 -15.81 -11.47
C THR A 163 -7.37 -14.44 -11.03
N THR A 164 -7.40 -13.46 -11.91
CA THR A 164 -6.94 -12.09 -11.65
C THR A 164 -8.09 -11.19 -11.19
N VAL A 165 -7.72 -10.09 -10.56
CA VAL A 165 -8.67 -9.04 -10.18
C VAL A 165 -9.46 -8.52 -11.39
N PHE A 166 -8.83 -8.38 -12.56
CA PHE A 166 -9.49 -7.85 -13.76
C PHE A 166 -10.51 -8.82 -14.35
N GLY A 167 -10.15 -10.10 -14.45
CA GLY A 167 -11.05 -11.14 -14.93
C GLY A 167 -12.28 -11.26 -14.03
N VAL A 168 -12.08 -11.25 -12.71
CA VAL A 168 -13.15 -11.28 -11.71
C VAL A 168 -14.06 -10.06 -11.81
N LEU A 169 -13.50 -8.85 -11.86
CA LEU A 169 -14.26 -7.61 -11.97
C LEU A 169 -15.08 -7.56 -13.27
N CYS A 170 -14.48 -7.91 -14.41
CA CYS A 170 -15.18 -7.95 -15.69
C CYS A 170 -16.30 -8.99 -15.71
N ALA A 171 -16.08 -10.19 -15.13
CA ALA A 171 -17.13 -11.20 -15.04
C ALA A 171 -18.32 -10.72 -14.18
N ALA A 172 -18.05 -10.05 -13.05
CA ALA A 172 -19.09 -9.47 -12.21
C ALA A 172 -19.84 -8.32 -12.91
N LEU A 173 -19.13 -7.41 -13.56
CA LEU A 173 -19.72 -6.26 -14.27
C LEU A 173 -20.55 -6.71 -15.48
N ALA A 174 -20.09 -7.70 -16.25
CA ALA A 174 -20.87 -8.30 -17.33
C ALA A 174 -22.17 -8.95 -16.81
N ARG A 175 -22.12 -9.64 -15.65
CA ARG A 175 -23.30 -10.22 -15.01
C ARG A 175 -24.29 -9.16 -14.54
N ARG A 176 -23.79 -8.04 -14.00
CA ARG A 176 -24.61 -6.88 -13.62
C ARG A 176 -25.28 -6.24 -14.83
N GLN A 177 -24.51 -5.98 -15.90
CA GLN A 177 -25.02 -5.46 -17.17
C GLN A 177 -26.16 -6.33 -17.71
N ALA A 178 -25.94 -7.65 -17.82
CA ALA A 178 -26.94 -8.60 -18.31
C ALA A 178 -28.21 -8.66 -17.44
N SER A 179 -28.08 -8.35 -16.14
CA SER A 179 -29.19 -8.37 -15.18
C SER A 179 -29.85 -7.00 -14.96
N GLY A 180 -29.45 -5.97 -15.72
CA GLY A 180 -29.96 -4.60 -15.54
C GLY A 180 -29.55 -3.95 -14.20
N ILE A 181 -28.48 -4.46 -13.56
CA ILE A 181 -27.93 -3.92 -12.32
C ILE A 181 -26.84 -2.90 -12.68
N ARG A 182 -26.88 -1.72 -12.05
CA ARG A 182 -25.90 -0.64 -12.28
C ARG A 182 -24.48 -1.07 -11.90
N GLY A 183 -23.45 -0.55 -12.58
CA GLY A 183 -22.05 -0.73 -12.18
C GLY A 183 -21.77 -0.22 -10.75
N PHE A 184 -20.92 -0.91 -10.01
CA PHE A 184 -20.42 -0.43 -8.71
C PHE A 184 -19.33 0.64 -8.91
N THR A 185 -18.93 1.31 -7.84
CA THR A 185 -17.67 2.08 -7.82
C THR A 185 -16.49 1.15 -7.58
N LEU A 186 -15.40 1.33 -8.35
CA LEU A 186 -14.13 0.68 -8.09
C LEU A 186 -13.19 1.65 -7.38
N MET A 187 -12.98 1.45 -6.08
CA MET A 187 -12.25 2.36 -5.20
C MET A 187 -10.87 1.79 -4.86
N SER A 188 -9.81 2.28 -5.52
CA SER A 188 -8.45 1.91 -5.12
C SER A 188 -8.11 2.53 -3.76
N CYS A 189 -7.42 1.75 -2.92
CA CYS A 189 -6.81 2.19 -1.68
C CYS A 189 -5.33 1.77 -1.63
N ASP A 190 -4.70 1.58 -2.80
CA ASP A 190 -3.26 1.33 -2.92
C ASP A 190 -2.49 2.64 -3.10
N ASN A 191 -1.20 2.64 -2.77
CA ASN A 191 -0.33 3.82 -2.87
C ASN A 191 0.22 3.98 -4.29
N LEU A 192 -0.62 4.41 -5.22
CA LEU A 192 -0.17 4.82 -6.56
C LEU A 192 -0.59 6.26 -6.80
N PRO A 193 0.21 7.08 -7.49
CA PRO A 193 -0.28 8.34 -8.03
C PRO A 193 -1.47 8.10 -8.95
N HIS A 194 -2.53 8.88 -8.78
CA HIS A 194 -3.82 8.76 -9.44
C HIS A 194 -4.36 7.33 -9.42
N ASN A 195 -4.37 6.68 -8.24
CA ASN A 195 -4.74 5.28 -8.11
C ASN A 195 -6.11 4.89 -8.72
N GLY A 196 -7.10 5.77 -8.68
CA GLY A 196 -8.39 5.62 -9.36
C GLY A 196 -8.24 5.65 -10.88
N ALA A 197 -7.46 6.58 -11.42
CA ALA A 197 -7.17 6.64 -12.86
C ALA A 197 -6.39 5.41 -13.35
N VAL A 198 -5.44 4.91 -12.56
CA VAL A 198 -4.70 3.66 -12.86
C VAL A 198 -5.66 2.47 -12.86
N ALA A 199 -6.53 2.35 -11.86
CA ALA A 199 -7.56 1.31 -11.80
C ALA A 199 -8.49 1.37 -13.01
N ARG A 200 -8.90 2.57 -13.42
CA ARG A 200 -9.71 2.81 -14.63
C ARG A 200 -8.98 2.34 -15.87
N LYS A 201 -7.72 2.75 -16.06
CA LYS A 201 -6.92 2.40 -17.24
C LYS A 201 -6.75 0.90 -17.36
N ALA A 202 -6.35 0.23 -16.27
CA ALA A 202 -6.12 -1.21 -16.25
C ALA A 202 -7.42 -2.01 -16.54
N LEU A 203 -8.52 -1.68 -15.86
CA LEU A 203 -9.78 -2.39 -16.07
C LEU A 203 -10.34 -2.16 -17.48
N LEU A 204 -10.28 -0.94 -18.01
CA LEU A 204 -10.74 -0.65 -19.37
C LEU A 204 -9.86 -1.33 -20.42
N ALA A 205 -8.53 -1.32 -20.26
CA ALA A 205 -7.63 -2.02 -21.18
C ALA A 205 -7.95 -3.53 -21.22
N PHE A 206 -8.13 -4.16 -20.05
CA PHE A 206 -8.54 -5.56 -19.99
C PHE A 206 -9.93 -5.80 -20.60
N ALA A 207 -10.91 -4.92 -20.32
CA ALA A 207 -12.25 -5.02 -20.87
C ALA A 207 -12.27 -4.86 -22.40
N ALA A 208 -11.41 -4.01 -22.97
CA ALA A 208 -11.28 -3.84 -24.41
C ALA A 208 -10.80 -5.13 -25.10
N LEU A 209 -9.91 -5.89 -24.45
CA LEU A 209 -9.48 -7.21 -24.93
C LEU A 209 -10.59 -8.28 -24.85
N ARG A 210 -11.60 -8.06 -23.99
CA ARG A 210 -12.78 -8.92 -23.87
C ARG A 210 -13.89 -8.55 -24.86
N GLY A 211 -14.01 -7.28 -25.23
CA GLY A 211 -14.95 -6.78 -26.23
C GLY A 211 -15.34 -5.32 -26.01
N ALA A 212 -15.54 -4.59 -27.11
CA ALA A 212 -15.84 -3.15 -27.10
C ALA A 212 -17.12 -2.80 -26.31
N GLU A 213 -18.17 -3.62 -26.39
CA GLU A 213 -19.43 -3.37 -25.68
C GLU A 213 -19.24 -3.34 -24.15
N LEU A 214 -18.47 -4.29 -23.60
CA LEU A 214 -18.19 -4.33 -22.16
C LEU A 214 -17.29 -3.16 -21.75
N HIS A 215 -16.27 -2.84 -22.55
CA HIS A 215 -15.42 -1.67 -22.33
C HIS A 215 -16.24 -0.39 -22.21
N ASP A 216 -17.08 -0.11 -23.22
CA ASP A 216 -17.85 1.13 -23.29
C ASP A 216 -18.88 1.20 -22.17
N TRP A 217 -19.50 0.07 -21.83
CA TRP A 217 -20.42 -0.02 -20.71
C TRP A 217 -19.72 0.28 -19.38
N ILE A 218 -18.56 -0.34 -19.11
CA ILE A 218 -17.79 -0.08 -17.88
C ILE A 218 -17.38 1.39 -17.83
N ALA A 219 -16.87 1.95 -18.94
CA ALA A 219 -16.43 3.34 -19.01
C ALA A 219 -17.54 4.35 -18.68
N ALA A 220 -18.79 4.02 -19.01
CA ALA A 220 -19.95 4.87 -18.76
C ALA A 220 -20.63 4.63 -17.40
N ASN A 221 -20.49 3.43 -16.80
CA ASN A 221 -21.30 3.01 -15.65
C ASN A 221 -20.52 2.76 -14.36
N VAL A 222 -19.19 2.70 -14.41
CA VAL A 222 -18.30 2.51 -13.25
C VAL A 222 -17.56 3.81 -12.96
N SER A 223 -17.46 4.18 -11.68
CA SER A 223 -16.62 5.30 -11.23
C SER A 223 -15.34 4.79 -10.56
N PHE A 224 -14.29 5.60 -10.64
CA PHE A 224 -12.95 5.28 -10.16
C PHE A 224 -12.37 6.49 -9.41
N PRO A 225 -12.82 6.76 -8.17
CA PRO A 225 -12.33 7.89 -7.40
C PRO A 225 -10.84 7.70 -7.10
N ASN A 226 -10.03 8.75 -7.28
CA ASN A 226 -8.69 8.77 -6.74
C ASN A 226 -8.74 9.01 -5.21
N ALA A 227 -7.74 8.50 -4.50
CA ALA A 227 -7.64 8.63 -3.05
C ALA A 227 -6.18 8.77 -2.60
N MET A 228 -5.95 9.61 -1.59
CA MET A 228 -4.76 9.54 -0.75
C MET A 228 -5.12 8.80 0.53
N VAL A 229 -4.38 7.74 0.82
CA VAL A 229 -4.58 6.89 1.99
C VAL A 229 -3.29 6.85 2.82
N ASP A 230 -3.40 7.06 4.12
CA ASP A 230 -2.23 7.11 5.00
C ASP A 230 -2.54 6.54 6.39
N ARG A 231 -1.78 5.49 6.74
CA ARG A 231 -1.68 4.88 8.07
C ARG A 231 -0.57 3.82 8.05
N ILE A 232 0.51 4.04 8.77
CA ILE A 232 1.57 3.04 8.94
C ILE A 232 0.98 1.83 9.65
N THR A 233 1.08 0.68 8.98
CA THR A 233 0.46 -0.57 9.40
C THR A 233 1.48 -1.70 9.22
N PRO A 234 2.28 -2.02 10.26
CA PRO A 234 3.27 -3.08 10.19
C PRO A 234 2.65 -4.45 9.91
N MET A 235 3.50 -5.42 9.60
CA MET A 235 3.07 -6.82 9.60
C MET A 235 2.79 -7.26 11.04
N THR A 236 1.67 -7.95 11.25
CA THR A 236 1.37 -8.57 12.54
C THR A 236 2.39 -9.67 12.82
N SER A 237 3.21 -9.47 13.84
CA SER A 237 4.18 -10.46 14.32
C SER A 237 3.61 -11.27 15.48
N ASN A 238 4.26 -12.39 15.80
CA ASN A 238 3.95 -13.12 17.04
C ASN A 238 4.21 -12.27 18.28
N ALA A 239 5.23 -11.40 18.26
CA ALA A 239 5.52 -10.48 19.36
C ALA A 239 4.36 -9.49 19.58
N HIS A 240 3.81 -8.90 18.52
CA HIS A 240 2.64 -8.01 18.61
C HIS A 240 1.41 -8.74 19.17
N ARG A 241 1.17 -9.99 18.75
CA ARG A 241 0.06 -10.80 19.26
C ARG A 241 0.20 -11.12 20.75
N LEU A 242 1.41 -11.45 21.20
CA LEU A 242 1.70 -11.68 22.61
C LEU A 242 1.60 -10.39 23.42
N GLN A 243 2.12 -9.28 22.91
CA GLN A 243 1.99 -7.95 23.53
C GLN A 243 0.52 -7.56 23.74
N LEU A 244 -0.35 -7.80 22.76
CA LEU A 244 -1.79 -7.59 22.90
C LEU A 244 -2.38 -8.45 24.03
N HIS A 245 -1.98 -9.72 24.11
CA HIS A 245 -2.41 -10.61 25.20
C HIS A 245 -1.93 -10.10 26.57
N ASP A 246 -0.65 -9.76 26.67
CA ASP A 246 -0.03 -9.35 27.93
C ASP A 246 -0.61 -8.03 28.45
N GLN A 247 -0.91 -7.07 27.55
CA GLN A 247 -1.44 -5.75 27.92
C GLN A 247 -2.96 -5.73 28.12
N LEU A 248 -3.72 -6.43 27.28
CA LEU A 248 -5.19 -6.31 27.22
C LEU A 248 -5.92 -7.61 27.55
N GLY A 249 -5.20 -8.73 27.73
CA GLY A 249 -5.77 -10.04 28.01
C GLY A 249 -6.53 -10.64 26.82
N ILE A 250 -6.29 -10.17 25.60
CA ILE A 250 -7.02 -10.59 24.40
C ILE A 250 -6.21 -11.61 23.60
N ASP A 251 -6.76 -12.81 23.43
CA ASP A 251 -6.23 -13.81 22.51
C ASP A 251 -6.86 -13.59 21.14
N ASP A 252 -6.24 -12.72 20.35
CA ASP A 252 -6.60 -12.50 18.94
C ASP A 252 -5.68 -13.36 18.05
N ALA A 253 -6.27 -14.14 17.15
CA ALA A 253 -5.51 -14.97 16.20
C ALA A 253 -4.77 -14.11 15.17
N TRP A 254 -5.34 -12.95 14.82
CA TRP A 254 -4.76 -12.07 13.84
C TRP A 254 -5.18 -10.61 14.10
N PRO A 255 -4.64 -9.95 15.14
CA PRO A 255 -4.87 -8.52 15.32
C PRO A 255 -4.23 -7.72 14.19
N VAL A 256 -4.60 -6.45 14.05
CA VAL A 256 -3.88 -5.49 13.20
C VAL A 256 -3.21 -4.45 14.09
N VAL A 257 -1.93 -4.20 13.85
CA VAL A 257 -1.16 -3.16 14.52
C VAL A 257 -1.04 -1.96 13.60
N CYS A 258 -1.19 -0.75 14.13
CA CYS A 258 -1.04 0.49 13.37
C CYS A 258 -0.61 1.64 14.26
N GLU A 259 -0.19 2.74 13.64
CA GLU A 259 0.02 4.00 14.35
C GLU A 259 -1.33 4.69 14.69
N PRO A 260 -1.34 5.62 15.67
CA PRO A 260 -2.52 6.45 15.95
C PRO A 260 -2.92 7.34 14.76
N PHE A 261 -1.94 7.89 14.03
CA PHE A 261 -2.22 8.74 12.88
C PHE A 261 -2.98 7.97 11.79
N ILE A 262 -4.02 8.58 11.25
CA ILE A 262 -4.78 8.06 10.12
C ILE A 262 -5.32 9.23 9.29
N GLN A 263 -5.20 9.11 7.97
CA GLN A 263 -5.77 10.07 7.04
C GLN A 263 -6.33 9.38 5.80
N TRP A 264 -7.46 9.90 5.32
CA TRP A 264 -8.05 9.49 4.05
C TRP A 264 -8.62 10.72 3.34
N VAL A 265 -8.05 11.06 2.19
CA VAL A 265 -8.58 12.09 1.29
C VAL A 265 -9.11 11.39 0.04
N LEU A 266 -10.33 11.70 -0.38
CA LEU A 266 -11.04 10.94 -1.40
C LEU A 266 -11.80 11.88 -2.33
N GLU A 267 -11.74 11.59 -3.63
CA GLU A 267 -12.62 12.24 -4.59
C GLU A 267 -14.06 11.74 -4.42
N ASP A 268 -15.05 12.63 -4.37
CA ASP A 268 -16.46 12.23 -4.23
C ASP A 268 -17.09 11.76 -5.56
N LYS A 269 -16.55 10.66 -6.11
CA LYS A 269 -16.96 10.10 -7.41
C LYS A 269 -17.50 8.68 -7.25
N PHE A 270 -18.76 8.55 -6.84
CA PHE A 270 -19.42 7.27 -6.57
C PHE A 270 -20.63 6.99 -7.47
N ALA A 271 -20.62 5.85 -8.17
CA ALA A 271 -21.65 5.44 -9.11
C ALA A 271 -22.94 4.99 -8.42
N CYS A 272 -22.84 4.39 -7.22
CA CYS A 272 -23.95 3.78 -6.50
C CYS A 272 -24.02 4.20 -5.02
N GLY A 273 -23.69 5.46 -4.72
CA GLY A 273 -23.61 5.96 -3.35
C GLY A 273 -22.37 5.46 -2.61
N ARG A 274 -22.18 5.96 -1.38
CA ARG A 274 -21.09 5.61 -0.46
C ARG A 274 -21.54 5.82 0.99
N PRO A 275 -20.82 5.27 1.97
CA PRO A 275 -20.99 5.65 3.36
C PRO A 275 -20.67 7.13 3.59
N ALA A 276 -21.29 7.73 4.61
CA ALA A 276 -21.04 9.09 5.08
C ALA A 276 -19.72 9.20 5.89
N TRP A 277 -18.62 8.71 5.31
CA TRP A 277 -17.30 8.67 5.93
C TRP A 277 -16.76 10.04 6.34
N GLU A 278 -17.22 11.12 5.70
CA GLU A 278 -16.89 12.51 6.06
C GLU A 278 -17.29 12.85 7.49
N THR A 279 -18.30 12.17 8.04
CA THR A 279 -18.71 12.38 9.43
C THR A 279 -17.69 11.83 10.42
N VAL A 280 -16.88 10.85 10.02
CA VAL A 280 -15.87 10.17 10.86
C VAL A 280 -14.43 10.51 10.47
N GLY A 281 -14.24 11.63 9.74
CA GLY A 281 -12.91 12.23 9.52
C GLY A 281 -12.29 11.97 8.15
N VAL A 282 -12.98 11.28 7.24
CA VAL A 282 -12.53 11.21 5.84
C VAL A 282 -12.74 12.55 5.16
N GLN A 283 -11.75 13.02 4.42
CA GLN A 283 -11.79 14.30 3.73
C GLN A 283 -12.25 14.09 2.29
N LEU A 284 -13.30 14.78 1.89
CA LEU A 284 -13.76 14.78 0.50
C LEU A 284 -13.21 16.00 -0.23
N THR A 285 -12.76 15.80 -1.46
CA THR A 285 -12.19 16.86 -2.29
C THR A 285 -12.53 16.67 -3.77
N ASP A 286 -12.42 17.74 -4.55
CA ASP A 286 -12.60 17.67 -6.00
C ASP A 286 -11.36 17.13 -6.72
N ASP A 287 -10.17 17.35 -6.15
CA ASP A 287 -8.88 16.92 -6.67
C ASP A 287 -7.94 16.48 -5.54
N VAL A 288 -7.63 15.18 -5.52
CA VAL A 288 -6.75 14.59 -4.50
C VAL A 288 -5.27 14.67 -4.88
N THR A 289 -4.96 15.01 -6.13
CA THR A 289 -3.61 14.96 -6.71
C THR A 289 -2.55 15.64 -5.81
N PRO A 290 -2.77 16.87 -5.29
CA PRO A 290 -1.75 17.52 -4.47
C PRO A 290 -1.45 16.76 -3.15
N TYR A 291 -2.46 16.17 -2.53
CA TYR A 291 -2.30 15.41 -1.27
C TYR A 291 -1.56 14.09 -1.52
N GLU A 292 -1.91 13.42 -2.60
CA GLU A 292 -1.32 12.16 -3.01
C GLU A 292 0.15 12.35 -3.41
N GLU A 293 0.47 13.32 -4.26
CA GLU A 293 1.85 13.62 -4.64
C GLU A 293 2.71 13.98 -3.41
N MET A 294 2.18 14.81 -2.52
CA MET A 294 2.84 15.17 -1.27
C MET A 294 3.16 13.93 -0.44
N LYS A 295 2.16 13.09 -0.16
CA LYS A 295 2.32 11.90 0.68
C LYS A 295 3.24 10.88 0.01
N ILE A 296 3.06 10.58 -1.27
CA ILE A 296 3.87 9.59 -1.97
C ILE A 296 5.34 10.03 -2.03
N LYS A 297 5.63 11.27 -2.44
CA LYS A 297 7.03 11.70 -2.59
C LYS A 297 7.71 11.93 -1.24
N LEU A 298 7.01 12.49 -0.24
CA LEU A 298 7.60 12.78 1.08
C LEU A 298 7.61 11.55 1.99
N LEU A 299 6.50 10.85 2.19
CA LEU A 299 6.42 9.69 3.08
C LEU A 299 6.96 8.44 2.40
N ASN A 300 6.35 8.00 1.29
CA ASN A 300 6.76 6.75 0.65
C ASN A 300 8.17 6.85 0.03
N GLY A 301 8.53 8.01 -0.53
CA GLY A 301 9.89 8.28 -1.01
C GLY A 301 10.93 8.22 0.10
N SER A 302 10.65 8.85 1.27
CA SER A 302 11.56 8.78 2.43
C SER A 302 11.67 7.36 3.00
N HIS A 303 10.58 6.58 3.01
CA HIS A 303 10.65 5.17 3.37
C HIS A 303 11.67 4.41 2.51
N LEU A 304 11.66 4.59 1.18
CA LEU A 304 12.67 3.95 0.32
C LEU A 304 14.08 4.50 0.54
N ALA A 305 14.19 5.81 0.78
CA ALA A 305 15.48 6.44 1.07
C ALA A 305 16.12 5.88 2.35
N LEU A 306 15.32 5.58 3.37
CA LEU A 306 15.79 5.00 4.62
C LEU A 306 16.02 3.48 4.51
N THR A 307 15.08 2.75 3.91
CA THR A 307 14.94 1.31 4.17
C THR A 307 16.13 0.48 3.68
N TYR A 308 16.61 0.71 2.46
CA TYR A 308 17.69 -0.10 1.91
C TYR A 308 19.02 0.19 2.59
N LEU A 309 19.30 1.47 2.87
CA LEU A 309 20.46 1.89 3.65
C LEU A 309 20.41 1.32 5.06
N GLY A 310 19.24 1.38 5.72
CA GLY A 310 19.05 0.86 7.07
C GLY A 310 19.25 -0.65 7.13
N PHE A 311 18.71 -1.37 6.16
CA PHE A 311 18.85 -2.82 6.08
C PHE A 311 20.31 -3.24 5.85
N LEU A 312 21.01 -2.57 4.92
CA LEU A 312 22.44 -2.74 4.68
C LEU A 312 23.26 -2.40 5.93
N LYS A 313 22.86 -1.39 6.70
CA LYS A 313 23.52 -1.03 7.96
C LYS A 313 23.32 -2.07 9.08
N GLY A 314 22.37 -2.98 8.91
CA GLY A 314 22.00 -4.00 9.89
C GLY A 314 20.80 -3.65 10.75
N TYR A 315 20.17 -2.48 10.56
CA TYR A 315 18.90 -2.15 11.19
C TYR A 315 17.77 -3.02 10.60
N ARG A 316 16.72 -3.23 11.38
CA ARG A 316 15.55 -4.05 11.03
C ARG A 316 14.22 -3.33 11.24
N PHE A 317 14.22 -2.19 11.93
CA PHE A 317 13.04 -1.38 12.14
C PHE A 317 13.24 0.07 11.68
N VAL A 318 12.16 0.73 11.28
CA VAL A 318 12.18 2.14 10.85
C VAL A 318 12.71 3.05 11.97
N HIS A 319 12.27 2.86 13.21
CA HIS A 319 12.70 3.69 14.34
C HIS A 319 14.20 3.57 14.65
N GLU A 320 14.85 2.46 14.30
CA GLU A 320 16.31 2.32 14.45
C GLU A 320 17.04 3.25 13.49
N THR A 321 16.53 3.42 12.26
CA THR A 321 17.06 4.43 11.33
C THR A 321 16.85 5.84 11.87
N MET A 322 15.72 6.09 12.55
CA MET A 322 15.45 7.40 13.15
C MET A 322 16.25 7.67 14.43
N GLY A 323 16.77 6.62 15.08
CA GLY A 323 17.75 6.72 16.16
C GLY A 323 19.16 7.12 15.68
N ASP A 324 19.42 7.07 14.37
CA ASP A 324 20.69 7.45 13.76
C ASP A 324 20.62 8.87 13.16
N PRO A 325 21.36 9.85 13.71
CA PRO A 325 21.32 11.24 13.23
C PRO A 325 21.70 11.42 11.75
N LEU A 326 22.51 10.54 11.17
CA LEU A 326 22.88 10.62 9.75
C LEU A 326 21.68 10.32 8.85
N PHE A 327 20.89 9.31 9.22
CA PHE A 327 19.67 8.94 8.48
C PHE A 327 18.61 10.03 8.58
N VAL A 328 18.39 10.59 9.78
CA VAL A 328 17.45 11.71 9.96
C VAL A 328 17.87 12.92 9.13
N THR A 329 19.16 13.26 9.15
CA THR A 329 19.69 14.39 8.36
C THR A 329 19.55 14.15 6.86
N TYR A 330 19.83 12.93 6.40
CA TYR A 330 19.64 12.52 5.01
C TYR A 330 18.18 12.58 4.57
N MET A 331 17.26 12.04 5.36
CA MET A 331 15.82 12.09 5.10
C MET A 331 15.34 13.54 4.99
N ARG A 332 15.76 14.43 5.91
CA ARG A 332 15.40 15.84 5.83
C ARG A 332 15.97 16.52 4.60
N ALA A 333 17.23 16.28 4.26
CA ALA A 333 17.83 16.82 3.05
C ALA A 333 17.08 16.37 1.78
N TYR A 334 16.71 15.08 1.71
CA TYR A 334 15.90 14.54 0.61
C TYR A 334 14.52 15.21 0.53
N MET A 335 13.79 15.27 1.65
CA MET A 335 12.47 15.91 1.68
C MET A 335 12.52 17.41 1.34
N ASP A 336 13.48 18.14 1.91
CA ASP A 336 13.57 19.60 1.84
C ASP A 336 14.11 20.09 0.49
N GLN A 337 15.18 19.45 0.00
CA GLN A 337 15.93 19.94 -1.16
C GLN A 337 15.50 19.26 -2.46
N ASP A 338 15.14 17.97 -2.40
CA ASP A 338 14.83 17.21 -3.61
C ASP A 338 13.34 17.20 -3.89
N VAL A 339 12.51 16.90 -2.88
CA VAL A 339 11.07 16.69 -3.07
C VAL A 339 10.25 17.98 -2.96
N THR A 340 10.41 18.73 -1.88
CA THR A 340 9.56 19.90 -1.57
C THR A 340 9.46 20.90 -2.74
N PRO A 341 10.55 21.28 -3.45
CA PRO A 341 10.48 22.24 -4.55
C PRO A 341 9.63 21.79 -5.74
N GLN A 342 9.32 20.51 -5.82
CA GLN A 342 8.56 19.91 -6.92
C GLN A 342 7.06 19.81 -6.64
N LEU A 343 6.63 20.02 -5.39
CA LEU A 343 5.25 19.80 -4.96
C LEU A 343 4.36 21.00 -5.31
N ALA A 344 3.15 20.70 -5.79
CA ALA A 344 2.09 21.69 -5.88
C ALA A 344 1.63 22.15 -4.48
N PRO A 345 1.03 23.35 -4.35
CA PRO A 345 0.37 23.75 -3.12
C PRO A 345 -0.70 22.73 -2.70
N VAL A 346 -0.71 22.36 -1.41
CA VAL A 346 -1.68 21.42 -0.84
C VAL A 346 -2.64 22.18 0.06
N PRO A 347 -3.91 22.37 -0.32
CA PRO A 347 -4.85 23.16 0.46
C PRO A 347 -4.96 22.67 1.91
N GLY A 348 -4.79 23.59 2.86
CA GLY A 348 -4.92 23.29 4.30
C GLY A 348 -3.76 22.51 4.92
N ILE A 349 -2.68 22.23 4.19
CA ILE A 349 -1.49 21.55 4.73
C ILE A 349 -0.28 22.50 4.72
N ASP A 350 0.35 22.64 5.88
CA ASP A 350 1.70 23.21 5.98
C ASP A 350 2.74 22.10 5.74
N LEU A 351 3.50 22.21 4.65
CA LEU A 351 4.48 21.18 4.28
C LEU A 351 5.63 21.03 5.29
N THR A 352 5.99 22.10 6.01
CA THR A 352 7.05 22.04 7.02
C THR A 352 6.55 21.26 8.24
N ALA A 353 5.35 21.57 8.71
CA ALA A 353 4.69 20.82 9.78
C ALA A 353 4.49 19.36 9.36
N TYR A 354 4.00 19.10 8.14
CA TYR A 354 3.83 17.75 7.63
C TYR A 354 5.14 16.95 7.61
N LYS A 355 6.25 17.51 7.12
CA LYS A 355 7.56 16.85 7.17
C LYS A 355 8.04 16.56 8.59
N ASN A 356 7.71 17.44 9.55
CA ASN A 356 8.00 17.19 10.96
C ASN A 356 7.18 16.03 11.51
N THR A 357 5.89 15.95 11.18
CA THR A 357 5.06 14.81 11.61
C THR A 357 5.54 13.50 10.98
N LEU A 358 6.07 13.50 9.75
CA LEU A 358 6.67 12.31 9.17
C LEU A 358 7.87 11.81 9.97
N VAL A 359 8.76 12.71 10.40
CA VAL A 359 9.90 12.37 11.25
C VAL A 359 9.45 11.83 12.60
N GLU A 360 8.47 12.46 13.23
CA GLU A 360 7.89 11.98 14.50
C GLU A 360 7.27 10.58 14.33
N ARG A 361 6.46 10.37 13.29
CA ARG A 361 5.80 9.09 12.99
C ARG A 361 6.78 7.97 12.71
N PHE A 362 7.84 8.23 11.95
CA PHE A 362 8.89 7.24 11.69
C PHE A 362 9.72 6.94 12.95
N SER A 363 9.79 7.88 13.88
CA SER A 363 10.53 7.73 15.14
C SER A 363 9.77 6.90 16.19
N ASN A 364 8.50 6.57 15.94
CA ASN A 364 7.67 5.76 16.83
C ASN A 364 8.35 4.41 17.12
N GLN A 365 8.79 4.20 18.35
CA GLN A 365 9.48 2.97 18.75
C GLN A 365 8.49 1.84 19.00
N ALA A 366 7.35 2.16 19.63
CA ALA A 366 6.32 1.19 20.01
C ALA A 366 5.76 0.41 18.82
N ILE A 367 5.65 1.02 17.63
CA ILE A 367 5.05 0.38 16.45
C ILE A 367 5.90 -0.73 15.82
N ALA A 368 7.22 -0.71 16.05
CA ALA A 368 8.18 -1.69 15.52
C ALA A 368 7.96 -2.04 14.03
N ASP A 369 7.83 -1.00 13.19
CA ASP A 369 7.62 -1.16 11.75
C ASP A 369 8.86 -1.75 11.06
N GLN A 370 8.71 -2.89 10.40
CA GLN A 370 9.84 -3.68 9.91
C GLN A 370 10.40 -3.13 8.59
N LEU A 371 11.72 -2.95 8.51
CA LEU A 371 12.39 -2.59 7.25
C LEU A 371 12.18 -3.66 6.18
N GLU A 372 12.04 -4.95 6.52
CA GLU A 372 11.71 -6.00 5.54
C GLU A 372 10.39 -5.70 4.80
N ARG A 373 9.37 -5.20 5.52
CA ARG A 373 8.09 -4.77 4.94
C ARG A 373 8.25 -3.54 4.04
N VAL A 374 9.10 -2.61 4.45
CA VAL A 374 9.32 -1.36 3.70
C VAL A 374 10.15 -1.62 2.44
N CYS A 375 11.21 -2.45 2.55
CA CYS A 375 12.06 -2.94 1.45
C CYS A 375 11.33 -3.84 0.44
N SER A 376 10.26 -4.53 0.84
CA SER A 376 9.60 -5.49 -0.04
C SER A 376 9.07 -4.85 -1.31
N ASP A 377 9.03 -5.59 -2.41
CA ASP A 377 8.46 -5.13 -3.68
C ASP A 377 9.09 -3.81 -4.20
N GLY A 378 10.40 -3.67 -4.02
CA GLY A 378 11.16 -2.51 -4.46
C GLY A 378 11.04 -2.27 -5.97
N SER A 379 10.94 -3.35 -6.76
CA SER A 379 10.75 -3.28 -8.21
C SER A 379 9.44 -2.60 -8.61
N SER A 380 8.36 -2.77 -7.83
CA SER A 380 7.08 -2.08 -8.06
C SER A 380 7.01 -0.71 -7.40
N LYS A 381 7.71 -0.48 -6.29
CA LYS A 381 7.65 0.77 -5.50
C LYS A 381 8.51 1.90 -6.07
N LEU A 382 9.73 1.61 -6.53
CA LEU A 382 10.65 2.61 -7.09
C LEU A 382 10.02 3.50 -8.19
N PRO A 383 9.35 2.95 -9.21
CA PRO A 383 8.72 3.76 -10.27
C PRO A 383 7.63 4.71 -9.76
N LYS A 384 7.04 4.44 -8.59
CA LYS A 384 5.95 5.25 -8.01
C LYS A 384 6.47 6.27 -7.02
N PHE A 385 7.45 5.89 -6.20
CA PHE A 385 7.85 6.65 -5.01
C PHE A 385 9.09 7.51 -5.23
N THR A 386 10.02 7.07 -6.09
CA THR A 386 11.36 7.67 -6.19
C THR A 386 11.65 8.16 -7.61
N VAL A 387 11.36 7.37 -8.63
CA VAL A 387 11.66 7.71 -10.03
C VAL A 387 10.97 9.01 -10.51
N PRO A 388 9.72 9.34 -10.11
CA PRO A 388 9.12 10.61 -10.51
C PRO A 388 9.91 11.82 -9.97
N ALA A 389 10.43 11.73 -8.75
CA ALA A 389 11.27 12.78 -8.17
C ALA A 389 12.64 12.86 -8.87
N ILE A 390 13.25 11.72 -9.21
CA ILE A 390 14.51 11.65 -9.98
C ILE A 390 14.32 12.29 -11.36
N ASN A 391 13.26 11.92 -12.09
CA ASN A 391 13.01 12.45 -13.43
C ASN A 391 12.86 13.97 -13.42
N ARG A 392 12.21 14.52 -12.39
CA ARG A 392 12.09 15.97 -12.21
C ARG A 392 13.44 16.62 -11.89
N LEU A 393 14.26 16.03 -11.02
CA LEU A 393 15.62 16.53 -10.77
C LEU A 393 16.49 16.52 -12.03
N ILE A 394 16.42 15.45 -12.84
CA ILE A 394 17.13 15.38 -14.12
C ILE A 394 16.68 16.51 -15.05
N SER A 395 15.36 16.71 -15.18
CA SER A 395 14.79 17.76 -16.02
C SER A 395 15.18 19.17 -15.56
N ASP A 396 15.23 19.39 -14.26
CA ASP A 396 15.50 20.71 -13.66
C ASP A 396 17.02 20.99 -13.51
N GLY A 397 17.88 20.01 -13.82
CA GLY A 397 19.32 20.10 -13.55
C GLY A 397 19.66 20.17 -12.07
N GLY A 398 18.84 19.54 -11.22
CA GLY A 398 19.03 19.49 -9.77
C GLY A 398 20.17 18.57 -9.33
N GLU A 399 20.49 18.59 -8.04
CA GLU A 399 21.49 17.67 -7.46
C GLU A 399 20.93 16.25 -7.38
N LEU A 400 21.67 15.27 -7.90
CA LEU A 400 21.15 13.90 -8.11
C LEU A 400 21.66 12.89 -7.09
N LYS A 401 22.76 13.17 -6.39
CA LYS A 401 23.41 12.15 -5.52
C LYS A 401 22.50 11.62 -4.41
N ARG A 402 21.67 12.46 -3.78
CA ARG A 402 20.77 12.02 -2.71
C ARG A 402 19.73 11.03 -3.21
N ALA A 403 19.09 11.30 -4.35
CA ALA A 403 18.11 10.41 -4.94
C ALA A 403 18.76 9.18 -5.60
N ALA A 404 19.94 9.34 -6.20
CA ALA A 404 20.74 8.24 -6.74
C ALA A 404 21.21 7.27 -5.66
N LEU A 405 21.47 7.74 -4.43
CA LEU A 405 21.83 6.90 -3.28
C LEU A 405 20.72 5.89 -2.95
N VAL A 406 19.44 6.25 -3.12
CA VAL A 406 18.32 5.32 -2.92
C VAL A 406 18.43 4.13 -3.88
N VAL A 407 18.70 4.41 -5.15
CA VAL A 407 18.82 3.38 -6.20
C VAL A 407 20.10 2.56 -6.01
N ALA A 408 21.21 3.19 -5.65
CA ALA A 408 22.47 2.52 -5.34
C ALA A 408 22.36 1.61 -4.10
N ALA A 409 21.65 2.06 -3.07
CA ALA A 409 21.38 1.26 -1.88
C ALA A 409 20.51 0.04 -2.23
N TRP A 410 19.49 0.19 -3.06
CA TRP A 410 18.70 -0.94 -3.55
C TRP A 410 19.56 -1.93 -4.35
N ALA A 411 20.42 -1.45 -5.25
CA ALA A 411 21.32 -2.28 -6.04
C ALA A 411 22.25 -3.14 -5.15
N LEU A 412 22.86 -2.54 -4.13
CA LEU A 412 23.71 -3.27 -3.19
C LEU A 412 22.90 -4.20 -2.29
N TYR A 413 21.72 -3.75 -1.83
CA TYR A 413 20.79 -4.56 -1.04
C TYR A 413 20.38 -5.85 -1.75
N LEU A 414 20.17 -5.81 -3.07
CA LEU A 414 19.82 -6.98 -3.89
C LEU A 414 20.88 -8.09 -3.87
N LYS A 415 22.13 -7.79 -3.49
CA LYS A 415 23.18 -8.81 -3.31
C LYS A 415 22.93 -9.71 -2.09
N GLY A 416 22.00 -9.35 -1.21
CA GLY A 416 21.49 -10.25 -0.16
C GLY A 416 22.40 -10.41 1.05
N VAL A 417 23.27 -9.44 1.33
CA VAL A 417 24.20 -9.44 2.47
C VAL A 417 24.32 -8.03 3.05
N ASP A 418 24.24 -7.90 4.38
CA ASP A 418 24.42 -6.61 5.07
C ASP A 418 25.86 -6.39 5.55
N GLU A 419 26.13 -5.21 6.14
CA GLU A 419 27.46 -4.84 6.67
C GLU A 419 27.93 -5.72 7.83
N ASN A 420 27.01 -6.41 8.51
CA ASN A 420 27.32 -7.35 9.59
C ASN A 420 27.59 -8.77 9.06
N GLY A 421 27.50 -8.98 7.75
CA GLY A 421 27.67 -10.27 7.10
C GLY A 421 26.44 -11.19 7.19
N LEU A 422 25.27 -10.66 7.58
CA LEU A 422 24.04 -11.44 7.60
C LEU A 422 23.46 -11.57 6.19
N HIS A 423 23.21 -12.81 5.80
CA HIS A 423 22.51 -13.11 4.54
C HIS A 423 20.99 -13.02 4.70
N TYR A 424 20.30 -12.52 3.68
CA TYR A 424 18.84 -12.40 3.67
C TYR A 424 18.25 -12.66 2.28
N ALA A 425 16.98 -13.06 2.25
CA ALA A 425 16.21 -13.19 1.02
C ALA A 425 15.66 -11.84 0.58
N ILE A 426 15.38 -11.68 -0.72
CA ILE A 426 14.77 -10.47 -1.27
C ILE A 426 13.25 -10.68 -1.36
N PRO A 427 12.44 -9.99 -0.54
CA PRO A 427 10.98 -10.08 -0.59
C PRO A 427 10.42 -9.24 -1.75
N ASP A 428 10.70 -9.64 -2.99
CA ASP A 428 10.26 -8.95 -4.21
C ASP A 428 9.63 -9.98 -5.18
N PRO A 429 8.49 -9.68 -5.82
CA PRO A 429 7.88 -10.59 -6.79
C PRO A 429 8.78 -10.89 -8.00
N ARG A 430 9.78 -10.03 -8.24
CA ARG A 430 10.79 -10.16 -9.30
C ARG A 430 12.19 -10.40 -8.72
N ALA A 431 12.30 -10.96 -7.51
CA ALA A 431 13.57 -11.13 -6.80
C ALA A 431 14.67 -11.77 -7.67
N GLU A 432 14.44 -12.95 -8.25
CA GLU A 432 15.45 -13.64 -9.07
C GLU A 432 15.92 -12.79 -10.26
N PHE A 433 14.98 -12.12 -10.94
CA PHE A 433 15.28 -11.21 -12.04
C PHE A 433 16.15 -10.04 -11.56
N CYS A 434 15.75 -9.35 -10.50
CA CYS A 434 16.48 -8.19 -9.98
C CYS A 434 17.87 -8.56 -9.45
N GLN A 435 18.01 -9.71 -8.79
CA GLN A 435 19.31 -10.20 -8.30
C GLN A 435 20.28 -10.51 -9.44
N ALA A 436 19.78 -11.05 -10.56
CA ALA A 436 20.61 -11.32 -11.74
C ALA A 436 21.20 -10.04 -12.37
N LEU A 437 20.51 -8.90 -12.23
CA LEU A 437 20.99 -7.60 -12.72
C LEU A 437 22.23 -7.11 -11.96
N VAL A 438 22.39 -7.52 -10.70
CA VAL A 438 23.47 -7.07 -9.81
C VAL A 438 24.55 -8.13 -9.53
N ALA A 439 24.52 -9.24 -10.26
CA ALA A 439 25.45 -10.34 -10.08
C ALA A 439 26.89 -10.00 -10.52
N ASP A 440 27.04 -9.08 -11.47
CA ASP A 440 28.33 -8.63 -12.01
C ASP A 440 28.49 -7.13 -11.75
N ASP A 441 29.45 -6.80 -10.89
CA ASP A 441 29.70 -5.43 -10.41
C ASP A 441 30.02 -4.44 -11.53
N GLU A 442 30.69 -4.89 -12.60
CA GLU A 442 31.05 -4.02 -13.73
C GLU A 442 29.85 -3.71 -14.62
N LEU A 443 28.79 -4.53 -14.54
CA LEU A 443 27.62 -4.43 -15.41
C LEU A 443 26.36 -3.94 -14.69
N ILE A 444 26.42 -3.65 -13.38
CA ILE A 444 25.27 -3.18 -12.58
C ILE A 444 24.61 -1.98 -13.25
N VAL A 445 25.40 -0.95 -13.59
CA VAL A 445 24.92 0.30 -14.17
C VAL A 445 24.14 0.03 -15.45
N GLN A 446 24.74 -0.74 -16.36
CA GLN A 446 24.17 -1.05 -17.66
C GLN A 446 22.90 -1.90 -17.52
N ARG A 447 22.92 -2.94 -16.69
CA ARG A 447 21.82 -3.92 -16.59
C ARG A 447 20.66 -3.41 -15.76
N LEU A 448 20.93 -2.83 -14.60
CA LEU A 448 19.91 -2.42 -13.65
C LEU A 448 19.15 -1.20 -14.17
N LEU A 449 19.86 -0.14 -14.56
CA LEU A 449 19.23 1.12 -14.97
C LEU A 449 18.53 1.00 -16.34
N SER A 450 18.81 -0.05 -17.12
CA SER A 450 18.13 -0.31 -18.41
C SER A 450 16.75 -0.96 -18.28
N VAL A 451 16.32 -1.35 -17.06
CA VAL A 451 14.98 -1.92 -16.85
C VAL A 451 13.95 -0.80 -16.93
N GLU A 452 13.40 -0.61 -18.12
CA GLU A 452 12.57 0.55 -18.46
C GLU A 452 11.29 0.60 -17.62
N GLU A 453 10.65 -0.53 -17.33
CA GLU A 453 9.45 -0.57 -16.50
C GLU A 453 9.69 -0.22 -15.01
N ILE A 454 10.96 -0.16 -14.57
CA ILE A 454 11.32 0.30 -13.22
C ILE A 454 11.82 1.74 -13.26
N PHE A 455 12.73 2.08 -14.18
CA PHE A 455 13.46 3.35 -14.16
C PHE A 455 13.07 4.34 -15.26
N GLY A 456 12.25 3.91 -16.22
CA GLY A 456 11.88 4.68 -17.40
C GLY A 456 13.05 5.02 -18.31
N GLY A 457 12.80 5.87 -19.31
CA GLY A 457 13.83 6.23 -20.30
C GLY A 457 14.78 7.36 -19.89
N ALA A 458 14.42 8.21 -18.92
CA ALA A 458 15.22 9.39 -18.58
C ALA A 458 16.49 9.02 -17.78
N ILE A 459 16.34 8.18 -16.76
CA ILE A 459 17.41 7.71 -15.87
C ILE A 459 18.61 7.13 -16.64
N PRO A 460 18.46 6.10 -17.49
CA PRO A 460 19.61 5.51 -18.18
C PRO A 460 20.27 6.42 -19.21
N ARG A 461 19.62 7.54 -19.61
CA ARG A 461 20.14 8.49 -20.59
C ARG A 461 20.80 9.73 -19.97
N SER A 462 20.65 9.95 -18.67
CA SER A 462 21.32 11.06 -17.97
C SER A 462 22.72 10.64 -17.52
N ALA A 463 23.74 11.22 -18.15
CA ALA A 463 25.13 10.97 -17.77
C ALA A 463 25.42 11.42 -16.31
N GLU A 464 24.79 12.50 -15.89
CA GLU A 464 24.89 13.06 -14.54
C GLU A 464 24.27 12.11 -13.50
N PHE A 465 23.10 11.52 -13.79
CA PHE A 465 22.49 10.54 -12.90
C PHE A 465 23.33 9.27 -12.81
N VAL A 466 23.79 8.75 -13.96
CA VAL A 466 24.65 7.55 -14.00
C VAL A 466 25.92 7.77 -13.18
N ALA A 467 26.59 8.91 -13.33
CA ALA A 467 27.77 9.24 -12.53
C ALA A 467 27.47 9.36 -11.03
N ALA A 468 26.31 9.95 -10.66
CA ALA A 468 25.87 10.04 -9.28
C ALA A 468 25.57 8.66 -8.67
N PHE A 469 24.92 7.77 -9.43
CA PHE A 469 24.63 6.39 -9.04
C PHE A 469 25.92 5.58 -8.85
N GLU A 470 26.86 5.65 -9.80
CA GLU A 470 28.15 4.97 -9.70
C GLU A 470 28.95 5.44 -8.48
N TRP A 471 29.00 6.76 -8.24
CA TRP A 471 29.66 7.31 -7.06
C TRP A 471 29.03 6.75 -5.76
N CYS A 472 27.70 6.72 -5.68
CA CYS A 472 27.00 6.19 -4.50
C CYS A 472 27.26 4.70 -4.32
N LEU A 473 27.16 3.91 -5.38
CA LEU A 473 27.35 2.46 -5.33
C LEU A 473 28.77 2.08 -4.90
N ASN A 474 29.78 2.74 -5.47
CA ASN A 474 31.18 2.52 -5.09
C ASN A 474 31.44 2.96 -3.65
N SER A 475 30.91 4.12 -3.24
CA SER A 475 31.02 4.60 -1.86
C SER A 475 30.42 3.59 -0.87
N LEU A 476 29.21 3.09 -1.13
CA LEU A 476 28.55 2.12 -0.25
C LEU A 476 29.37 0.82 -0.13
N ARG A 477 29.97 0.35 -1.22
CA ARG A 477 30.78 -0.87 -1.22
C ARG A 477 32.11 -0.71 -0.49
N ASP A 478 32.77 0.43 -0.68
CA ASP A 478 34.15 0.63 -0.24
C ASP A 478 34.23 1.13 1.21
N VAL A 479 33.30 2.00 1.62
CA VAL A 479 33.35 2.68 2.91
C VAL A 479 32.11 2.46 3.78
N GLY A 480 31.08 1.80 3.26
CA GLY A 480 29.84 1.51 3.98
C GLY A 480 28.89 2.70 4.13
N VAL A 481 27.65 2.41 4.52
CA VAL A 481 26.51 3.31 4.65
C VAL A 481 26.84 4.56 5.47
N SER A 482 27.41 4.40 6.67
CA SER A 482 27.69 5.55 7.54
C SER A 482 28.66 6.53 6.88
N LYS A 483 29.76 6.04 6.32
CA LYS A 483 30.76 6.92 5.71
C LYS A 483 30.27 7.51 4.39
N THR A 484 29.46 6.78 3.63
CA THR A 484 28.77 7.32 2.45
C THR A 484 27.84 8.48 2.83
N LEU A 485 27.05 8.34 3.90
CA LEU A 485 26.16 9.40 4.39
C LEU A 485 26.95 10.63 4.86
N GLU A 486 28.03 10.45 5.64
CA GLU A 486 28.92 11.56 6.03
C GLU A 486 29.48 12.30 4.81
N ASN A 487 30.01 11.56 3.83
CA ASN A 487 30.60 12.13 2.63
C ASN A 487 29.55 12.86 1.77
N LEU A 488 28.33 12.33 1.68
CA LEU A 488 27.22 12.94 0.94
C LEU A 488 26.70 14.21 1.61
N LEU A 489 26.65 14.22 2.95
CA LEU A 489 26.13 15.33 3.76
C LEU A 489 27.21 16.37 4.10
N HIS A 490 28.47 16.11 3.71
CA HIS A 490 29.63 16.94 4.04
C HIS A 490 29.86 17.12 5.56
N LEU A 491 29.70 16.02 6.31
CA LEU A 491 29.85 15.96 7.77
C LEU A 491 31.22 15.39 8.21
#